data_AF-A0A0G0M1U0-F1
#
_entry.id   AF-A0A0G0M1U0-F1
#
_cell.length_a   1.000
_cell.length_b   1.000
_cell.length_c   1.000
_cell.angle_alpha   90.00
_cell.angle_beta   90.00
_cell.angle_gamma   90.00
#
_symmetry.space_group_name_H-M   'P 1'
#
loop_
_entity.id
_entity.type
_entity.pdbx_description
1 polymer ?
#
loop_
_entity_poly.entity_id
_entity_poly.type
_entity_poly.pdbx_seq_one_letter_code
_entity_poly.pdbx_strand_id
1 'polypeptide(L)'
;MRRNNFYIFLREYCERRIAYERKPVVQSKARDGWKYINPKILRGFCEAKIYNLVKFCKDFYFIFISVISISLAVLPAAVFANDLKFNVDPDYDLSGRTDVMATLVKTSPGIYFYIEKSWWDSRGYPKQGEILQNLDNLSLEFDVKIYPELTSVFGDEWRPGIDGDERISILFHQMKDGAGGYFRTADEYLRIQIPESNEKEMVYLTIDQVDKPILKELLGHEFVHLITFNQKDRARNVSEETWLNEARAEYAATILGYDDIYQGSNLERRVKAFLEKPNDSLTEWLGRKYDYGVVDIFTQYLAGNYGINTLSDSLKTDMVGISSINWALEKNGFKEDFQQIFTNWTVALFLNNCSFGKEFCYLNNNLRNFRLSPDINFLPLSASSSLSVTDVAKNWAGSWQKFIGGNGILKLRFESLAGLNFKIPYLTQDDKGFFSLRYLLLDQDQKGEFYISDFGSKNISLIIIPSLQTKISGFDGPDSTYPFTYTVSIKESSSDQEDAIIKELLARIEFLKNEIAKIQIQIDVALGKKNFSCAKILNNLSFGARGIEVSCLQEVLKSQKAEIYPEGLITGYFGRLTQAAVARFQEKYISEILTPLGLSKGTGFVGPATKNKINFLLAK
;
A
#
# COMPACT_ATOMS: atom_id res chain seq x y z
N MET A 1 55.31 19.36 -13.03
CA MET A 1 54.95 18.40 -14.12
C MET A 1 53.55 18.68 -14.72
N ARG A 2 53.28 19.87 -15.30
CA ARG A 2 52.02 20.14 -16.05
C ARG A 2 52.16 21.17 -17.19
N ARG A 3 53.35 21.32 -17.81
CA ARG A 3 53.54 22.18 -19.00
C ARG A 3 53.74 21.41 -20.32
N ASN A 4 54.24 20.18 -20.27
CA ASN A 4 54.48 19.38 -21.49
C ASN A 4 53.21 18.76 -22.10
N ASN A 5 52.15 18.50 -21.32
CA ASN A 5 50.97 17.79 -21.84
C ASN A 5 50.07 18.66 -22.74
N PHE A 6 50.03 19.98 -22.56
CA PHE A 6 49.16 20.85 -23.36
C PHE A 6 49.72 21.12 -24.76
N TYR A 7 51.05 21.22 -24.89
CA TYR A 7 51.72 21.41 -26.18
C TYR A 7 51.65 20.14 -27.05
N ILE A 8 51.77 18.97 -26.43
CA ILE A 8 51.61 17.67 -27.10
C ILE A 8 50.16 17.50 -27.60
N PHE A 9 49.17 17.85 -26.77
CA PHE A 9 47.75 17.79 -27.13
C PHE A 9 47.39 18.66 -28.36
N LEU A 10 47.88 19.91 -28.40
CA LEU A 10 47.63 20.82 -29.52
C LEU A 10 48.30 20.35 -30.83
N ARG A 11 49.48 19.71 -30.73
CA ARG A 11 50.18 19.13 -31.88
C ARG A 11 49.42 17.94 -32.46
N GLU A 12 48.95 17.03 -31.61
CA GLU A 12 48.15 15.86 -32.03
C GLU A 12 46.81 16.25 -32.64
N TYR A 13 46.15 17.29 -32.09
CA TYR A 13 44.89 17.81 -32.63
C TYR A 13 45.06 18.37 -34.05
N CYS A 14 46.14 19.09 -34.32
CA CYS A 14 46.45 19.62 -35.64
C CYS A 14 46.80 18.51 -36.66
N GLU A 15 47.56 17.48 -36.27
CA GLU A 15 47.91 16.37 -37.17
C GLU A 15 46.68 15.53 -37.56
N ARG A 16 45.74 15.31 -36.62
CA ARG A 16 44.48 14.60 -36.90
C ARG A 16 43.57 15.36 -37.87
N ARG A 17 43.55 16.70 -37.79
CA ARG A 17 42.72 17.55 -38.66
C ARG A 17 43.25 17.57 -40.11
N ILE A 18 44.57 17.56 -40.28
CA ILE A 18 45.23 17.46 -41.60
C ILE A 18 45.02 16.08 -42.25
N ALA A 19 44.90 15.01 -41.44
CA ALA A 19 44.60 13.67 -41.95
C ALA A 19 43.13 13.49 -42.40
N TYR A 20 42.20 14.26 -41.80
CA TYR A 20 40.77 14.21 -42.14
C TYR A 20 40.46 14.79 -43.53
N GLU A 21 41.23 15.77 -44.00
CA GLU A 21 41.06 16.40 -45.32
C GLU A 21 41.62 15.56 -46.50
N ARG A 22 42.18 14.36 -46.25
CA ARG A 22 42.76 13.49 -47.29
C ARG A 22 41.84 12.39 -47.85
N LYS A 23 40.57 12.30 -47.42
CA LYS A 23 39.63 11.29 -47.96
C LYS A 23 38.94 11.78 -49.25
N PRO A 24 38.92 10.99 -50.34
CA PRO A 24 38.22 11.37 -51.57
C PRO A 24 36.71 11.15 -51.41
N VAL A 25 35.92 12.19 -51.61
CA VAL A 25 34.45 12.11 -51.74
C VAL A 25 34.11 11.95 -53.22
N VAL A 26 33.30 10.93 -53.50
CA VAL A 26 32.75 10.59 -54.82
C VAL A 26 31.82 11.71 -55.33
N GLN A 27 31.90 11.98 -56.65
CA GLN A 27 31.29 13.09 -57.37
C GLN A 27 29.76 13.13 -57.35
N SER A 28 29.18 14.32 -57.19
CA SER A 28 27.99 14.74 -57.95
C SER A 28 28.05 16.25 -58.26
N LYS A 29 27.49 16.62 -59.42
CA LYS A 29 27.71 17.86 -60.18
C LYS A 29 26.98 19.08 -59.57
N ALA A 30 27.69 20.20 -59.39
CA ALA A 30 27.26 21.54 -59.85
C ALA A 30 28.30 22.65 -59.54
N ARG A 31 28.69 23.36 -60.61
CA ARG A 31 29.15 24.75 -60.79
C ARG A 31 30.02 25.46 -59.71
N ASP A 32 31.21 25.81 -60.21
CA ASP A 32 31.98 27.04 -60.04
C ASP A 32 32.65 27.37 -58.69
N GLY A 33 33.97 27.18 -58.68
CA GLY A 33 34.91 28.21 -58.23
C GLY A 33 35.53 28.06 -56.84
N TRP A 34 36.39 27.06 -56.60
CA TRP A 34 37.31 27.08 -55.45
C TRP A 34 38.75 26.75 -55.86
N LYS A 35 39.66 27.70 -55.60
CA LYS A 35 41.11 27.53 -55.73
C LYS A 35 41.62 26.58 -54.66
N TYR A 36 42.38 25.55 -55.07
CA TYR A 36 43.16 24.70 -54.17
C TYR A 36 44.17 25.56 -53.39
N ILE A 37 44.07 25.56 -52.05
CA ILE A 37 45.07 26.19 -51.18
C ILE A 37 46.22 25.19 -50.96
N ASN A 38 47.45 25.64 -51.21
CA ASN A 38 48.66 24.83 -51.07
C ASN A 38 48.89 24.43 -49.59
N PRO A 39 49.07 23.12 -49.27
CA PRO A 39 49.27 22.64 -47.90
C PRO A 39 50.47 23.25 -47.15
N LYS A 40 51.48 23.77 -47.87
CA LYS A 40 52.60 24.50 -47.25
C LYS A 40 52.18 25.85 -46.65
N ILE A 41 51.13 26.49 -47.17
CA ILE A 41 50.61 27.79 -46.68
C ILE A 41 49.79 27.60 -45.40
N LEU A 42 49.03 26.50 -45.29
CA LEU A 42 48.28 26.13 -44.07
C LEU A 42 49.19 25.80 -42.88
N ARG A 43 50.37 25.21 -43.12
CA ARG A 43 51.37 24.94 -42.06
C ARG A 43 51.96 26.24 -41.49
N GLY A 44 52.26 27.21 -42.36
CA GLY A 44 52.77 28.52 -41.94
C GLY A 44 51.75 29.36 -41.14
N PHE A 45 50.45 29.24 -41.45
CA PHE A 45 49.39 29.92 -40.70
C PHE A 45 49.15 29.34 -39.29
N CYS A 46 49.42 28.06 -39.08
CA CYS A 46 49.24 27.39 -37.79
C CYS A 46 50.40 27.72 -36.82
N GLU A 47 51.64 27.75 -37.30
CA GLU A 47 52.82 28.07 -36.47
C GLU A 47 52.89 29.57 -36.10
N ALA A 48 52.46 30.48 -36.97
CA ALA A 48 52.44 31.92 -36.70
C ALA A 48 51.38 32.36 -35.67
N LYS A 49 50.24 31.66 -35.57
CA LYS A 49 49.18 31.97 -34.58
C LYS A 49 49.50 31.45 -33.18
N ILE A 50 50.21 30.34 -33.04
CA ILE A 50 50.58 29.77 -31.74
C ILE A 50 51.69 30.60 -31.07
N TYR A 51 52.65 31.11 -31.84
CA TYR A 51 53.73 31.98 -31.31
C TYR A 51 53.19 33.34 -30.81
N ASN A 52 52.20 33.91 -31.51
CA ASN A 52 51.57 35.16 -31.09
C ASN A 52 50.62 35.00 -29.88
N LEU A 53 49.97 33.86 -29.71
CA LEU A 53 49.10 33.59 -28.54
C LEU A 53 49.91 33.46 -27.24
N VAL A 54 51.10 32.87 -27.30
CA VAL A 54 51.98 32.69 -26.12
C VAL A 54 52.68 34.00 -25.73
N LYS A 55 52.92 34.90 -26.70
CA LYS A 55 53.49 36.23 -26.44
C LYS A 55 52.44 37.20 -25.84
N PHE A 56 51.19 37.12 -26.30
CA PHE A 56 50.08 37.92 -25.77
C PHE A 56 49.74 37.59 -24.29
N CYS A 57 49.95 36.34 -23.85
CA CYS A 57 49.75 35.93 -22.45
C CYS A 57 50.88 36.32 -21.48
N LYS A 58 52.02 36.85 -21.94
CA LYS A 58 53.13 37.27 -21.07
C LYS A 58 53.08 38.75 -20.70
N ASP A 59 52.58 39.60 -21.59
CA ASP A 59 52.63 41.06 -21.40
C ASP A 59 51.40 41.62 -20.66
N PHE A 60 50.32 40.84 -20.50
CA PHE A 60 49.12 41.24 -19.73
C PHE A 60 49.17 40.82 -18.24
N TYR A 61 50.16 40.02 -17.84
CA TYR A 61 50.29 39.49 -16.47
C TYR A 61 51.04 40.44 -15.51
N PHE A 62 51.76 41.44 -16.03
CA PHE A 62 52.61 42.32 -15.21
C PHE A 62 52.06 43.74 -14.94
N ILE A 63 50.94 44.13 -15.56
CA ILE A 63 50.34 45.48 -15.37
C ILE A 63 49.13 45.43 -14.40
N PHE A 64 48.59 44.25 -14.09
CA PHE A 64 47.42 44.12 -13.19
C PHE A 64 47.78 43.95 -11.70
N ILE A 65 49.06 43.78 -11.35
CA ILE A 65 49.51 43.49 -9.97
C ILE A 65 49.98 44.75 -9.21
N SER A 66 50.04 45.92 -9.84
CA SER A 66 50.54 47.16 -9.21
C SER A 66 49.49 48.25 -8.93
N VAL A 67 48.19 47.99 -9.18
CA VAL A 67 47.10 48.97 -8.89
C VAL A 67 46.07 48.45 -7.87
N ILE A 68 46.18 47.21 -7.38
CA ILE A 68 45.29 46.69 -6.32
C ILE A 68 46.14 46.29 -5.11
N SER A 69 46.67 47.28 -4.39
CA SER A 69 47.33 47.05 -3.09
C SER A 69 47.08 48.18 -2.10
N ILE A 70 46.04 48.99 -2.29
CA ILE A 70 45.59 49.96 -1.29
C ILE A 70 44.05 49.95 -1.28
N SER A 71 43.50 49.68 -0.09
CA SER A 71 42.06 49.70 0.27
C SER A 71 41.16 48.58 -0.28
N LEU A 72 41.28 47.38 0.31
CA LEU A 72 40.11 46.57 0.62
C LEU A 72 40.24 46.12 2.07
N ALA A 73 39.76 46.96 2.97
CA ALA A 73 39.19 46.43 4.20
C ALA A 73 38.10 45.46 3.74
N VAL A 74 38.27 44.17 4.05
CA VAL A 74 37.23 43.15 3.88
C VAL A 74 36.11 43.53 4.82
N LEU A 75 35.16 44.33 4.35
CA LEU A 75 33.83 44.32 4.92
C LEU A 75 33.27 42.93 4.60
N PRO A 76 32.77 42.16 5.59
CA PRO A 76 31.96 41.01 5.26
C PRO A 76 30.83 41.53 4.36
N ALA A 77 30.61 40.87 3.22
CA ALA A 77 29.43 41.15 2.42
C ALA A 77 28.24 41.08 3.38
N ALA A 78 27.59 42.22 3.62
CA ALA A 78 26.34 42.24 4.33
C ALA A 78 25.41 41.35 3.49
N VAL A 79 25.12 40.15 4.00
CA VAL A 79 23.97 39.38 3.54
C VAL A 79 22.82 40.36 3.68
N PHE A 80 22.24 40.80 2.55
CA PHE A 80 20.97 41.49 2.58
C PHE A 80 19.98 40.47 3.14
N ALA A 81 19.81 40.48 4.46
CA ALA A 81 18.78 39.74 5.17
C ALA A 81 17.44 40.30 4.69
N ASN A 82 16.89 39.68 3.64
CA ASN A 82 15.52 39.92 3.26
C ASN A 82 14.67 39.14 4.23
N ASP A 83 14.25 39.82 5.30
CA ASP A 83 13.27 39.30 6.23
C ASP A 83 11.93 39.20 5.52
N LEU A 84 11.34 38.00 5.51
CA LEU A 84 10.06 37.72 4.91
C LEU A 84 9.11 37.14 5.96
N LYS A 85 7.83 37.41 5.77
CA LYS A 85 6.75 36.79 6.53
C LYS A 85 6.29 35.54 5.81
N PHE A 86 6.26 34.41 6.50
CA PHE A 86 5.72 33.14 5.99
C PHE A 86 4.49 32.75 6.79
N ASN A 87 3.44 32.33 6.12
CA ASN A 87 2.34 31.62 6.76
C ASN A 87 2.82 30.20 7.15
N VAL A 88 2.42 29.72 8.32
CA VAL A 88 2.79 28.40 8.86
C VAL A 88 1.55 27.69 9.37
N ASP A 89 1.65 26.38 9.59
CA ASP A 89 0.55 25.59 10.11
C ASP A 89 0.53 25.63 11.67
N PRO A 90 -0.55 26.13 12.30
CA PRO A 90 -0.65 26.19 13.76
C PRO A 90 -0.69 24.81 14.45
N ASP A 91 -1.02 23.74 13.73
CA ASP A 91 -0.99 22.38 14.27
C ASP A 91 0.45 21.89 14.47
N TYR A 92 1.40 22.42 13.70
CA TYR A 92 2.83 22.10 13.83
C TYR A 92 3.63 23.15 14.61
N ASP A 93 3.27 24.43 14.53
CA ASP A 93 4.00 25.51 15.21
C ASP A 93 3.95 25.38 16.75
N LEU A 94 5.10 25.58 17.40
CA LEU A 94 5.25 25.41 18.86
C LEU A 94 4.25 26.23 19.69
N SER A 95 3.89 27.44 19.22
CA SER A 95 2.98 28.35 19.91
C SER A 95 1.62 28.49 19.20
N GLY A 96 1.34 27.65 18.22
CA GLY A 96 0.10 27.72 17.42
C GLY A 96 -0.01 29.00 16.59
N ARG A 97 1.12 29.59 16.18
CA ARG A 97 1.13 30.77 15.30
C ARG A 97 0.67 30.38 13.90
N THR A 98 0.04 31.32 13.20
CA THR A 98 -0.34 31.17 11.79
C THR A 98 0.69 31.76 10.83
N ASP A 99 1.65 32.51 11.36
CA ASP A 99 2.74 33.10 10.60
C ASP A 99 3.99 33.32 11.43
N VAL A 100 5.14 33.37 10.76
CA VAL A 100 6.44 33.66 11.37
C VAL A 100 7.24 34.63 10.48
N MET A 101 8.02 35.49 11.11
CA MET A 101 9.07 36.25 10.41
C MET A 101 10.32 35.40 10.30
N ALA A 102 10.88 35.28 9.11
CA ALA A 102 12.08 34.50 8.84
C ALA A 102 13.10 35.30 8.02
N THR A 103 14.37 35.03 8.26
CA THR A 103 15.49 35.67 7.56
C THR A 103 16.05 34.70 6.54
N LEU A 104 16.27 35.16 5.30
CA LEU A 104 17.07 34.41 4.32
C LEU A 104 18.52 34.35 4.81
N VAL A 105 18.94 33.17 5.28
CA VAL A 105 20.30 32.98 5.82
C VAL A 105 21.27 32.47 4.76
N LYS A 106 20.75 31.81 3.72
CA LYS A 106 21.58 31.19 2.68
C LYS A 106 20.80 30.96 1.38
N THR A 107 21.51 31.06 0.26
CA THR A 107 21.02 30.72 -1.08
C THR A 107 22.00 29.78 -1.76
N SER A 108 21.47 28.75 -2.41
CA SER A 108 22.23 27.84 -3.26
C SER A 108 21.61 27.78 -4.68
N PRO A 109 22.19 27.01 -5.62
CA PRO A 109 21.60 26.84 -6.94
C PRO A 109 20.17 26.31 -6.91
N GLY A 110 19.86 25.36 -6.00
CA GLY A 110 18.55 24.70 -5.91
C GLY A 110 17.67 25.12 -4.73
N ILE A 111 18.21 25.79 -3.70
CA ILE A 111 17.49 26.05 -2.44
C ILE A 111 17.65 27.49 -1.92
N TYR A 112 16.57 28.04 -1.36
CA TYR A 112 16.61 29.13 -0.39
C TYR A 112 16.42 28.60 1.03
N PHE A 113 17.30 28.99 1.95
CA PHE A 113 17.18 28.64 3.37
C PHE A 113 16.72 29.84 4.18
N TYR A 114 15.54 29.72 4.77
CA TYR A 114 14.96 30.67 5.71
C TYR A 114 14.97 30.11 7.11
N ILE A 115 15.33 30.92 8.11
CA ILE A 115 15.25 30.55 9.52
C ILE A 115 14.42 31.59 10.26
N GLU A 116 13.53 31.14 11.15
CA GLU A 116 12.75 32.01 12.04
C GLU A 116 13.66 33.06 12.71
N LYS A 117 13.34 34.33 12.46
CA LYS A 117 14.23 35.47 12.75
C LYS A 117 14.52 35.62 14.23
N SER A 118 13.49 35.54 15.07
CA SER A 118 13.63 35.61 16.54
C SER A 118 14.60 34.56 17.08
N TRP A 119 14.53 33.35 16.54
CA TRP A 119 15.45 32.29 16.93
C TRP A 119 16.85 32.55 16.39
N TRP A 120 16.98 32.90 15.10
CA TRP A 120 18.26 33.17 14.44
C TRP A 120 19.06 34.28 15.12
N ASP A 121 18.40 35.41 15.40
CA ASP A 121 19.03 36.58 16.02
C ASP A 121 19.46 36.32 17.47
N SER A 122 18.80 35.38 18.15
CA SER A 122 19.18 34.97 19.50
C SER A 122 20.39 34.03 19.53
N ARG A 123 20.86 33.55 18.37
CA ARG A 123 22.07 32.73 18.26
C ARG A 123 23.31 33.64 18.15
N GLY A 124 24.35 33.36 18.93
CA GLY A 124 25.63 34.05 18.76
C GLY A 124 26.32 33.69 17.43
N TYR A 125 27.16 34.60 16.92
CA TYR A 125 27.87 34.43 15.65
C TYR A 125 28.58 33.08 15.46
N PRO A 126 29.24 32.47 16.48
CA PRO A 126 29.84 31.15 16.32
C PRO A 126 28.82 30.06 15.97
N LYS A 127 27.64 30.07 16.60
CA LYS A 127 26.59 29.07 16.33
C LYS A 127 25.93 29.32 14.97
N GLN A 128 25.72 30.58 14.59
CA GLN A 128 25.25 30.92 13.25
C GLN A 128 26.21 30.40 12.18
N GLY A 129 27.53 30.53 12.38
CA GLY A 129 28.54 29.99 11.47
C GLY A 129 28.47 28.47 11.31
N GLU A 130 28.31 27.74 12.43
CA GLU A 130 28.12 26.28 12.41
C GLU A 130 26.87 25.86 11.61
N ILE A 131 25.75 26.54 11.84
CA ILE A 131 24.51 26.29 11.11
C ILE A 131 24.69 26.55 9.61
N LEU A 132 25.30 27.66 9.23
CA LEU A 132 25.54 27.99 7.82
C LEU A 132 26.42 26.95 7.10
N GLN A 133 27.39 26.37 7.82
CA GLN A 133 28.21 25.27 7.31
C GLN A 133 27.41 23.97 7.16
N ASN A 134 26.54 23.65 8.12
CA ASN A 134 25.66 22.49 8.02
C ASN A 134 24.68 22.64 6.84
N LEU A 135 24.17 23.84 6.59
CA LEU A 135 23.34 24.15 5.43
C LEU A 135 24.10 24.10 4.10
N ASP A 136 25.41 24.38 4.05
CA ASP A 136 26.24 24.10 2.87
C ASP A 136 26.25 22.60 2.54
N ASN A 137 26.49 21.77 3.57
CA ASN A 137 26.53 20.33 3.40
C ASN A 137 25.17 19.77 2.97
N LEU A 138 24.09 20.26 3.58
CA LEU A 138 22.72 19.86 3.22
C LEU A 138 22.38 20.27 1.78
N SER A 139 22.75 21.48 1.36
CA SER A 139 22.52 21.92 -0.02
C SER A 139 23.27 21.05 -1.02
N LEU A 140 24.53 20.71 -0.73
CA LEU A 140 25.31 19.84 -1.61
C LEU A 140 24.71 18.43 -1.68
N GLU A 141 24.30 17.88 -0.53
CA GLU A 141 23.61 16.59 -0.46
C GLU A 141 22.30 16.63 -1.27
N PHE A 142 21.56 17.74 -1.20
CA PHE A 142 20.34 17.90 -1.96
C PHE A 142 20.59 17.89 -3.47
N ASP A 143 21.51 18.74 -3.94
CA ASP A 143 21.79 18.91 -5.38
C ASP A 143 22.42 17.65 -6.00
N VAL A 144 23.28 16.94 -5.26
CA VAL A 144 24.06 15.80 -5.77
C VAL A 144 23.34 14.47 -5.56
N LYS A 145 22.49 14.35 -4.53
CA LYS A 145 21.87 13.08 -4.15
C LYS A 145 20.36 13.14 -4.05
N ILE A 146 19.81 13.94 -3.13
CA ILE A 146 18.37 13.92 -2.81
C ILE A 146 17.53 14.21 -4.04
N TYR A 147 17.81 15.33 -4.71
CA TYR A 147 17.07 15.77 -5.88
C TYR A 147 17.14 14.74 -7.02
N PRO A 148 18.32 14.38 -7.58
CA PRO A 148 18.37 13.48 -8.73
C PRO A 148 17.87 12.06 -8.42
N GLU A 149 18.12 11.52 -7.23
CA GLU A 149 17.67 10.15 -6.90
C GLU A 149 16.15 10.10 -6.73
N LEU A 150 15.55 11.01 -5.96
CA LEU A 150 14.09 10.98 -5.73
C LEU A 150 13.30 11.36 -6.98
N THR A 151 13.75 12.34 -7.77
CA THR A 151 13.09 12.70 -9.03
C THR A 151 13.20 11.61 -10.07
N SER A 152 14.31 10.87 -10.12
CA SER A 152 14.44 9.71 -11.02
C SER A 152 13.42 8.60 -10.72
N VAL A 153 13.04 8.44 -9.45
CA VAL A 153 12.06 7.45 -9.02
C VAL A 153 10.65 8.00 -9.16
N PHE A 154 10.34 9.10 -8.47
CA PHE A 154 8.96 9.57 -8.31
C PHE A 154 8.51 10.56 -9.38
N GLY A 155 9.43 11.11 -10.16
CA GLY A 155 9.19 12.23 -11.08
C GLY A 155 9.50 13.57 -10.43
N ASP A 156 9.31 14.64 -11.19
CA ASP A 156 9.69 15.98 -10.73
C ASP A 156 8.62 16.60 -9.82
N GLU A 157 9.04 17.58 -9.01
CA GLU A 157 8.21 18.60 -8.38
C GLU A 157 7.68 19.62 -9.41
N TRP A 158 6.84 20.59 -8.99
CA TRP A 158 6.46 21.66 -9.89
C TRP A 158 7.65 22.57 -10.18
N ARG A 159 8.19 22.49 -11.40
CA ARG A 159 9.33 23.31 -11.83
C ARG A 159 9.04 23.99 -13.18
N PRO A 160 9.18 25.34 -13.30
CA PRO A 160 9.76 26.30 -12.36
C PRO A 160 8.78 26.78 -11.27
N GLY A 161 7.74 26.01 -10.94
CA GLY A 161 6.88 26.32 -9.81
C GLY A 161 5.83 27.40 -10.04
N ILE A 162 5.09 27.71 -8.97
CA ILE A 162 4.00 28.69 -8.96
C ILE A 162 4.50 30.13 -9.06
N ASP A 163 5.66 30.43 -8.49
CA ASP A 163 6.27 31.77 -8.54
C ASP A 163 7.28 31.93 -9.70
N GLY A 164 7.50 30.86 -10.47
CA GLY A 164 8.42 30.84 -11.61
C GLY A 164 9.90 30.76 -11.23
N ASP A 165 10.24 30.52 -9.96
CA ASP A 165 11.60 30.20 -9.50
C ASP A 165 11.81 28.68 -9.44
N GLU A 166 12.90 28.20 -10.02
CA GLU A 166 13.24 26.77 -9.98
C GLU A 166 13.79 26.31 -8.61
N ARG A 167 14.00 27.24 -7.68
CA ARG A 167 14.52 26.93 -6.34
C ARG A 167 13.41 26.62 -5.36
N ILE A 168 13.63 25.60 -4.55
CA ILE A 168 12.76 25.25 -3.44
C ILE A 168 13.09 26.11 -2.23
N SER A 169 12.08 26.56 -1.51
CA SER A 169 12.27 27.27 -0.23
C SER A 169 12.18 26.31 0.95
N ILE A 170 13.17 26.34 1.83
CA ILE A 170 13.15 25.59 3.09
C ILE A 170 13.00 26.58 4.23
N LEU A 171 11.92 26.46 4.99
CA LEU A 171 11.70 27.26 6.19
C LEU A 171 11.96 26.43 7.45
N PHE A 172 12.93 26.87 8.23
CA PHE A 172 13.13 26.40 9.59
C PHE A 172 12.34 27.28 10.56
N HIS A 173 11.39 26.69 11.31
CA HIS A 173 10.73 27.37 12.43
C HIS A 173 10.58 26.46 13.65
N GLN A 174 10.21 27.06 14.79
CA GLN A 174 9.98 26.33 16.03
C GLN A 174 8.67 25.53 15.95
N MET A 175 8.77 24.20 16.07
CA MET A 175 7.63 23.27 15.98
C MET A 175 7.38 22.56 17.33
N LYS A 176 6.20 21.95 17.48
CA LYS A 176 5.88 21.09 18.63
C LYS A 176 6.77 19.85 18.67
N ASP A 177 7.00 19.33 19.87
CA ASP A 177 7.79 18.12 20.08
C ASP A 177 7.28 16.94 19.24
N GLY A 178 8.19 16.29 18.52
CA GLY A 178 7.88 15.12 17.68
C GLY A 178 7.65 15.44 16.19
N ALA A 179 7.45 16.70 15.81
CA ALA A 179 7.40 17.11 14.41
C ALA A 179 8.81 17.23 13.81
N GLY A 180 9.09 16.49 12.74
CA GLY A 180 10.35 16.59 11.98
C GLY A 180 10.29 17.64 10.87
N GLY A 181 9.14 17.74 10.23
CA GLY A 181 8.84 18.66 9.14
C GLY A 181 7.38 18.52 8.74
N TYR A 182 6.98 19.33 7.76
CA TYR A 182 5.72 19.16 7.06
C TYR A 182 5.75 19.87 5.69
N PHE A 183 4.77 19.53 4.85
CA PHE A 183 4.47 20.18 3.59
C PHE A 183 3.04 20.75 3.60
N ARG A 184 2.87 21.97 3.10
CA ARG A 184 1.56 22.63 2.96
C ARG A 184 1.18 22.74 1.49
N THR A 185 0.22 21.93 1.06
CA THR A 185 -0.38 22.03 -0.29
C THR A 185 -0.93 23.42 -0.59
N ALA A 186 -1.37 24.15 0.44
CA ALA A 186 -1.86 25.52 0.34
C ALA A 186 -0.87 26.47 -0.37
N ASP A 187 0.44 26.26 -0.19
CA ASP A 187 1.47 27.16 -0.72
C ASP A 187 1.69 27.00 -2.23
N GLU A 188 1.14 25.95 -2.82
CA GLU A 188 1.17 25.64 -4.25
C GLU A 188 -0.03 26.23 -5.02
N TYR A 189 -0.80 27.11 -4.38
CA TYR A 189 -1.93 27.80 -5.00
C TYR A 189 -1.77 29.31 -4.92
N LEU A 190 -2.39 30.04 -5.85
CA LEU A 190 -2.35 31.51 -5.83
C LEU A 190 -3.11 32.03 -4.61
N ARG A 191 -2.69 33.17 -4.06
CA ARG A 191 -3.37 33.83 -2.93
C ARG A 191 -4.81 34.21 -3.20
N ILE A 192 -5.18 34.37 -4.47
CA ILE A 192 -6.58 34.58 -4.86
C ILE A 192 -7.43 33.32 -4.68
N GLN A 193 -6.83 32.14 -4.70
CA GLN A 193 -7.48 30.85 -4.42
C GLN A 193 -7.40 30.53 -2.93
N ILE A 194 -6.22 30.71 -2.33
CA ILE A 194 -5.91 30.38 -0.94
C ILE A 194 -5.14 31.56 -0.30
N PRO A 195 -5.82 32.49 0.40
CA PRO A 195 -5.20 33.72 0.93
C PRO A 195 -3.96 33.53 1.81
N GLU A 196 -3.88 32.41 2.51
CA GLU A 196 -2.79 31.98 3.39
C GLU A 196 -1.65 31.26 2.67
N SER A 197 -1.69 31.19 1.33
CA SER A 197 -0.61 30.65 0.52
C SER A 197 0.65 31.54 0.60
N ASN A 198 1.81 30.89 0.70
CA ASN A 198 3.09 31.53 0.48
C ASN A 198 3.46 31.69 -1.00
N GLU A 199 2.73 31.03 -1.92
CA GLU A 199 2.96 30.98 -3.37
C GLU A 199 4.39 30.53 -3.68
N LYS A 200 4.79 29.36 -3.15
CA LYS A 200 6.14 28.79 -3.26
C LYS A 200 6.14 27.27 -3.19
N GLU A 201 7.02 26.67 -3.97
CA GLU A 201 7.50 25.31 -3.77
C GLU A 201 8.36 25.29 -2.50
N MET A 202 7.76 24.88 -1.39
CA MET A 202 8.41 24.97 -0.10
C MET A 202 8.13 23.82 0.85
N VAL A 203 9.11 23.53 1.69
CA VAL A 203 9.01 22.57 2.80
C VAL A 203 9.39 23.23 4.12
N TYR A 204 8.81 22.72 5.20
CA TYR A 204 9.01 23.22 6.55
C TYR A 204 9.77 22.18 7.35
N LEU A 205 10.83 22.58 8.02
CA LEU A 205 11.64 21.70 8.86
C LEU A 205 11.77 22.27 10.27
N THR A 206 11.82 21.40 11.28
CA THR A 206 11.98 21.86 12.65
C THR A 206 13.36 22.48 12.87
N ILE A 207 13.40 23.64 13.53
CA ILE A 207 14.66 24.29 13.94
C ILE A 207 15.50 23.39 14.85
N ASP A 208 14.89 22.50 15.62
CA ASP A 208 15.60 21.66 16.61
C ASP A 208 16.57 20.67 15.96
N GLN A 209 16.46 20.43 14.66
CA GLN A 209 17.32 19.53 13.89
C GLN A 209 18.23 20.25 12.91
N VAL A 210 18.26 21.59 12.90
CA VAL A 210 18.99 22.41 11.91
C VAL A 210 20.51 22.16 11.90
N ASP A 211 21.05 21.64 13.02
CA ASP A 211 22.46 21.31 13.20
C ASP A 211 22.73 19.80 13.32
N LYS A 212 21.73 18.94 13.07
CA LYS A 212 21.84 17.50 13.27
C LYS A 212 21.93 16.74 11.95
N PRO A 213 22.66 15.60 11.91
CA PRO A 213 22.79 14.79 10.69
C PRO A 213 21.47 14.26 10.10
N ILE A 214 20.42 14.12 10.93
CA ILE A 214 19.08 13.66 10.51
C ILE A 214 18.41 14.60 9.50
N LEU A 215 18.89 15.84 9.37
CA LEU A 215 18.26 16.86 8.55
C LEU A 215 18.15 16.49 7.07
N LYS A 216 19.11 15.72 6.53
CA LYS A 216 19.02 15.21 5.15
C LYS A 216 17.92 14.16 4.97
N GLU A 217 17.62 13.37 6.00
CA GLU A 217 16.53 12.39 5.99
C GLU A 217 15.18 13.13 5.97
N LEU A 218 15.04 14.16 6.82
CA LEU A 218 13.84 14.99 6.88
C LEU A 218 13.61 15.75 5.57
N LEU A 219 14.65 16.37 5.01
CA LEU A 219 14.53 17.06 3.72
C LEU A 219 14.14 16.11 2.59
N GLY A 220 14.74 14.92 2.53
CA GLY A 220 14.36 13.90 1.54
C GLY A 220 12.90 13.46 1.68
N HIS A 221 12.44 13.27 2.91
CA HIS A 221 11.04 12.95 3.22
C HIS A 221 10.08 14.05 2.74
N GLU A 222 10.27 15.29 3.18
CA GLU A 222 9.37 16.40 2.81
C GLU A 222 9.39 16.70 1.31
N PHE A 223 10.53 16.50 0.65
CA PHE A 223 10.64 16.69 -0.79
C PHE A 223 9.78 15.69 -1.59
N VAL A 224 9.56 14.47 -1.08
CA VAL A 224 8.63 13.52 -1.71
C VAL A 224 7.19 14.05 -1.71
N HIS A 225 6.78 14.84 -0.71
CA HIS A 225 5.46 15.45 -0.71
C HIS A 225 5.31 16.52 -1.79
N LEU A 226 6.34 17.35 -2.02
CA LEU A 226 6.37 18.30 -3.15
C LEU A 226 6.26 17.58 -4.51
N ILE A 227 7.00 16.49 -4.70
CA ILE A 227 6.89 15.66 -5.90
C ILE A 227 5.47 15.10 -6.00
N THR A 228 4.93 14.57 -4.90
CA THR A 228 3.61 13.96 -4.87
C THR A 228 2.53 14.95 -5.26
N PHE A 229 2.57 16.18 -4.75
CA PHE A 229 1.64 17.24 -5.14
C PHE A 229 1.65 17.50 -6.65
N ASN A 230 2.84 17.62 -7.26
CA ASN A 230 2.91 17.77 -8.72
C ASN A 230 2.29 16.56 -9.44
N GLN A 231 2.70 15.35 -9.06
CA GLN A 231 2.27 14.15 -9.76
C GLN A 231 0.78 13.85 -9.56
N LYS A 232 0.19 14.12 -8.40
CA LYS A 232 -1.20 13.80 -8.09
C LYS A 232 -2.10 15.02 -8.24
N ASP A 233 -2.01 15.94 -7.29
CA ASP A 233 -2.94 17.06 -7.16
C ASP A 233 -2.89 17.97 -8.39
N ARG A 234 -1.69 18.39 -8.83
CA ARG A 234 -1.55 19.30 -9.97
C ARG A 234 -1.78 18.62 -11.32
N ALA A 235 -1.07 17.52 -11.58
CA ALA A 235 -1.08 16.89 -12.91
C ALA A 235 -2.33 16.06 -13.19
N ARG A 236 -3.01 15.55 -12.15
CA ARG A 236 -4.10 14.58 -12.27
C ARG A 236 -5.38 14.97 -11.54
N ASN A 237 -5.36 16.06 -10.77
CA ASN A 237 -6.52 16.59 -10.05
C ASN A 237 -7.14 15.54 -9.10
N VAL A 238 -6.28 14.78 -8.43
CA VAL A 238 -6.62 13.81 -7.37
C VAL A 238 -5.63 13.97 -6.22
N SER A 239 -6.08 13.79 -4.99
CA SER A 239 -5.21 13.80 -3.82
C SER A 239 -4.97 12.37 -3.34
N GLU A 240 -3.74 12.06 -2.95
CA GLU A 240 -3.37 10.72 -2.48
C GLU A 240 -3.85 10.48 -1.05
N GLU A 241 -4.16 9.23 -0.71
CA GLU A 241 -4.43 8.86 0.68
C GLU A 241 -3.18 9.04 1.55
N THR A 242 -3.33 9.63 2.73
CA THR A 242 -2.20 10.06 3.57
C THR A 242 -1.23 8.93 3.86
N TRP A 243 -1.72 7.74 4.23
CA TRP A 243 -0.86 6.58 4.53
C TRP A 243 0.09 6.21 3.37
N LEU A 244 -0.37 6.35 2.11
CA LEU A 244 0.43 5.99 0.94
C LEU A 244 1.37 7.13 0.53
N ASN A 245 0.95 8.39 0.72
CA ASN A 245 1.85 9.54 0.58
C ASN A 245 3.04 9.42 1.54
N GLU A 246 2.75 9.08 2.79
CA GLU A 246 3.72 8.91 3.88
C GLU A 246 4.60 7.67 3.69
N ALA A 247 4.01 6.56 3.21
CA ALA A 247 4.78 5.37 2.84
C ALA A 247 5.90 5.67 1.82
N ARG A 248 5.63 6.51 0.81
CA ARG A 248 6.64 6.93 -0.18
C ARG A 248 7.70 7.84 0.45
N ALA A 249 7.27 8.76 1.31
CA ALA A 249 8.16 9.71 1.98
C ALA A 249 9.08 9.01 3.00
N GLU A 250 8.58 8.06 3.77
CA GLU A 250 9.39 7.22 4.67
C GLU A 250 10.43 6.38 3.91
N TYR A 251 10.03 5.83 2.76
CA TYR A 251 10.94 5.03 1.94
C TYR A 251 12.03 5.85 1.25
N ALA A 252 11.94 7.19 1.25
CA ALA A 252 12.97 8.08 0.70
C ALA A 252 14.34 7.83 1.35
N ALA A 253 14.40 7.63 2.67
CA ALA A 253 15.66 7.37 3.38
C ALA A 253 16.36 6.11 2.85
N THR A 254 15.60 5.07 2.49
CA THR A 254 16.14 3.85 1.90
C THR A 254 16.56 4.05 0.45
N ILE A 255 15.78 4.78 -0.37
CA ILE A 255 16.19 5.13 -1.75
C ILE A 255 17.54 5.86 -1.74
N LEU A 256 17.70 6.80 -0.79
CA LEU A 256 18.90 7.61 -0.61
C LEU A 256 20.06 6.87 0.06
N GLY A 257 19.91 5.58 0.37
CA GLY A 257 20.93 4.76 1.04
C GLY A 257 21.27 5.22 2.46
N TYR A 258 20.42 6.02 3.10
CA TYR A 258 20.63 6.45 4.48
C TYR A 258 20.36 5.34 5.49
N ASP A 259 19.64 4.29 5.08
CA ASP A 259 19.38 3.09 5.87
C ASP A 259 20.36 1.93 5.61
N ASP A 260 21.39 2.12 4.78
CA ASP A 260 22.38 1.06 4.49
C ASP A 260 23.10 0.61 5.77
N ILE A 261 23.48 1.58 6.62
CA ILE A 261 23.97 1.33 7.98
C ILE A 261 22.77 1.35 8.90
N TYR A 262 22.33 0.18 9.37
CA TYR A 262 21.14 0.06 10.22
C TYR A 262 21.24 0.85 11.54
N GLN A 263 22.39 0.80 12.21
CA GLN A 263 22.54 1.41 13.53
C GLN A 263 22.44 2.94 13.45
N GLY A 264 21.44 3.51 14.14
CA GLY A 264 21.16 4.94 14.17
C GLY A 264 20.31 5.45 13.00
N SER A 265 19.93 4.60 12.05
CA SER A 265 19.20 5.00 10.84
C SER A 265 17.72 5.25 11.08
N ASN A 266 17.01 5.74 10.05
CA ASN A 266 15.56 5.85 10.09
C ASN A 266 14.89 4.48 10.24
N LEU A 267 15.31 3.51 9.44
CA LEU A 267 14.82 2.14 9.48
C LEU A 267 14.91 1.52 10.88
N GLU A 268 16.02 1.68 11.63
CA GLU A 268 16.07 1.17 13.00
C GLU A 268 15.03 1.84 13.92
N ARG A 269 14.82 3.16 13.77
CA ARG A 269 13.79 3.88 14.55
C ARG A 269 12.39 3.40 14.18
N ARG A 270 12.10 3.17 12.91
CA ARG A 270 10.80 2.66 12.42
C ARG A 270 10.55 1.22 12.83
N VAL A 271 11.56 0.35 12.78
CA VAL A 271 11.50 -1.02 13.33
C VAL A 271 11.13 -0.99 14.81
N LYS A 272 11.79 -0.13 15.61
CA LYS A 272 11.48 0.01 17.05
C LYS A 272 10.04 0.48 17.26
N ALA A 273 9.60 1.50 16.53
CA ALA A 273 8.24 2.01 16.62
C ALA A 273 7.20 0.94 16.25
N PHE A 274 7.42 0.18 15.17
CA PHE A 274 6.53 -0.90 14.77
C PHE A 274 6.47 -2.02 15.83
N LEU A 275 7.60 -2.45 16.38
CA LEU A 275 7.65 -3.51 17.40
C LEU A 275 6.96 -3.14 18.72
N GLU A 276 6.88 -1.84 19.05
CA GLU A 276 6.09 -1.38 20.20
C GLU A 276 4.59 -1.57 20.03
N LYS A 277 4.08 -1.48 18.79
CA LYS A 277 2.66 -1.58 18.47
C LYS A 277 2.43 -2.24 17.10
N PRO A 278 2.68 -3.55 16.96
CA PRO A 278 2.67 -4.20 15.64
C PRO A 278 1.27 -4.40 15.05
N ASN A 279 0.22 -4.24 15.86
CA ASN A 279 -1.18 -4.32 15.45
C ASN A 279 -1.77 -2.96 15.05
N ASP A 280 -0.92 -1.93 14.88
CA ASP A 280 -1.34 -0.66 14.31
C ASP A 280 -1.80 -0.85 12.86
N SER A 281 -2.79 -0.06 12.43
CA SER A 281 -3.34 -0.19 11.09
C SER A 281 -2.40 0.46 10.07
N LEU A 282 -2.12 -0.24 8.97
CA LEU A 282 -1.32 0.30 7.87
C LEU A 282 -1.93 1.55 7.24
N THR A 283 -3.27 1.65 7.25
CA THR A 283 -4.00 2.66 6.48
C THR A 283 -4.62 3.76 7.35
N GLU A 284 -4.91 3.49 8.63
CA GLU A 284 -5.34 4.55 9.56
C GLU A 284 -4.20 5.54 9.77
N TRP A 285 -4.47 6.83 9.59
CA TRP A 285 -3.46 7.86 9.79
C TRP A 285 -3.86 8.82 10.91
N LEU A 286 -3.07 8.86 11.98
CA LEU A 286 -3.24 9.75 13.12
C LEU A 286 -2.00 10.61 13.39
N GLY A 287 -1.00 10.57 12.49
CA GLY A 287 0.28 11.29 12.62
C GLY A 287 1.12 10.79 13.81
N ARG A 288 0.95 9.54 14.24
CA ARG A 288 1.67 8.97 15.40
C ARG A 288 2.91 8.23 14.94
N LYS A 289 3.90 8.12 15.83
CA LYS A 289 5.14 7.38 15.57
C LYS A 289 4.92 5.93 15.10
N TYR A 290 3.79 5.31 15.50
CA TYR A 290 3.42 3.94 15.14
C TYR A 290 2.97 3.84 13.69
N ASP A 291 2.17 4.80 13.21
CA ASP A 291 1.72 4.93 11.82
C ASP A 291 2.92 4.94 10.87
N TYR A 292 3.93 5.77 11.17
CA TYR A 292 5.20 5.80 10.41
C TYR A 292 5.97 4.47 10.48
N GLY A 293 5.92 3.77 11.61
CA GLY A 293 6.56 2.47 11.78
C GLY A 293 5.93 1.40 10.90
N VAL A 294 4.60 1.31 10.88
CA VAL A 294 3.90 0.29 10.08
C VAL A 294 4.03 0.53 8.58
N VAL A 295 3.92 1.79 8.11
CA VAL A 295 4.07 2.10 6.68
C VAL A 295 5.50 1.86 6.19
N ASP A 296 6.54 2.20 6.97
CA ASP A 296 7.93 1.93 6.57
C ASP A 296 8.15 0.42 6.43
N ILE A 297 7.82 -0.36 7.46
CA ILE A 297 8.05 -1.81 7.48
C ILE A 297 7.27 -2.52 6.36
N PHE A 298 6.04 -2.10 6.07
CA PHE A 298 5.30 -2.61 4.92
C PHE A 298 5.96 -2.20 3.59
N THR A 299 6.43 -0.97 3.47
CA THR A 299 7.01 -0.45 2.22
C THR A 299 8.35 -1.10 1.90
N GLN A 300 9.17 -1.39 2.91
CA GLN A 300 10.39 -2.21 2.77
C GLN A 300 10.09 -3.60 2.17
N TYR A 301 9.00 -4.23 2.63
CA TYR A 301 8.55 -5.51 2.10
C TYR A 301 8.01 -5.39 0.67
N LEU A 302 7.13 -4.40 0.42
CA LEU A 302 6.49 -4.18 -0.87
C LEU A 302 7.53 -3.87 -1.96
N ALA A 303 8.38 -2.87 -1.74
CA ALA A 303 9.41 -2.48 -2.70
C ALA A 303 10.47 -3.58 -2.89
N GLY A 304 10.81 -4.33 -1.84
CA GLY A 304 11.71 -5.47 -1.93
C GLY A 304 11.16 -6.58 -2.84
N ASN A 305 9.92 -7.01 -2.60
CA ASN A 305 9.34 -8.18 -3.29
C ASN A 305 8.72 -7.88 -4.67
N TYR A 306 8.22 -6.66 -4.85
CA TYR A 306 7.45 -6.23 -6.02
C TYR A 306 8.12 -5.07 -6.78
N GLY A 307 9.26 -4.57 -6.28
CA GLY A 307 10.05 -3.55 -6.95
C GLY A 307 9.57 -2.12 -6.67
N ILE A 308 10.51 -1.18 -6.74
CA ILE A 308 10.26 0.26 -6.53
C ILE A 308 9.21 0.85 -7.48
N ASN A 309 9.04 0.24 -8.67
CA ASN A 309 8.04 0.67 -9.64
C ASN A 309 6.61 0.59 -9.10
N THR A 310 6.32 -0.28 -8.12
CA THR A 310 5.00 -0.29 -7.47
C THR A 310 4.68 1.03 -6.77
N LEU A 311 5.68 1.68 -6.16
CA LEU A 311 5.54 3.00 -5.54
C LEU A 311 5.56 4.13 -6.58
N SER A 312 6.46 4.05 -7.56
CA SER A 312 6.62 5.07 -8.60
C SER A 312 5.43 5.13 -9.56
N ASP A 313 4.97 3.99 -10.06
CA ASP A 313 3.87 3.94 -11.01
C ASP A 313 2.54 4.28 -10.34
N SER A 314 2.30 3.81 -9.11
CA SER A 314 1.07 4.15 -8.36
C SER A 314 0.95 5.66 -8.11
N LEU A 315 2.07 6.38 -8.02
CA LEU A 315 2.08 7.84 -7.94
C LEU A 315 1.68 8.51 -9.26
N LYS A 316 1.91 7.85 -10.40
CA LYS A 316 1.73 8.38 -11.76
C LYS A 316 0.38 7.98 -12.40
N THR A 317 -0.60 7.56 -11.61
CA THR A 317 -2.00 7.31 -12.04
C THR A 317 -2.97 8.24 -11.30
N ASP A 318 -4.16 8.44 -11.87
CA ASP A 318 -5.31 9.11 -11.27
C ASP A 318 -6.03 8.28 -10.20
N MET A 319 -5.69 6.99 -10.05
CA MET A 319 -6.14 6.18 -8.92
C MET A 319 -5.43 6.56 -7.62
N VAL A 320 -6.08 6.30 -6.48
CA VAL A 320 -5.57 6.64 -5.14
C VAL A 320 -5.52 5.41 -4.24
N GLY A 321 -4.66 5.45 -3.23
CA GLY A 321 -4.59 4.43 -2.19
C GLY A 321 -4.34 3.03 -2.73
N ILE A 322 -5.05 2.06 -2.17
CA ILE A 322 -4.92 0.63 -2.54
C ILE A 322 -5.17 0.38 -4.03
N SER A 323 -6.15 1.09 -4.63
CA SER A 323 -6.44 0.96 -6.06
C SER A 323 -5.26 1.35 -6.94
N SER A 324 -4.52 2.39 -6.55
CA SER A 324 -3.32 2.83 -7.29
C SER A 324 -2.19 1.79 -7.25
N ILE A 325 -2.03 1.09 -6.11
CA ILE A 325 -1.04 0.03 -5.93
C ILE A 325 -1.42 -1.20 -6.74
N ASN A 326 -2.69 -1.62 -6.70
CA ASN A 326 -3.18 -2.73 -7.53
C ASN A 326 -2.94 -2.48 -9.02
N TRP A 327 -3.22 -1.26 -9.49
CA TRP A 327 -2.91 -0.89 -10.87
C TRP A 327 -1.42 -0.96 -11.19
N ALA A 328 -0.57 -0.46 -10.29
CA ALA A 328 0.88 -0.52 -10.48
C ALA A 328 1.39 -1.96 -10.51
N LEU A 329 0.85 -2.84 -9.67
CA LEU A 329 1.17 -4.28 -9.66
C LEU A 329 0.81 -4.94 -10.99
N GLU A 330 -0.42 -4.72 -11.47
CA GLU A 330 -0.88 -5.26 -12.76
C GLU A 330 -0.02 -4.72 -13.92
N LYS A 331 0.25 -3.41 -13.94
CA LYS A 331 1.13 -2.77 -14.94
C LYS A 331 2.53 -3.38 -14.95
N ASN A 332 3.07 -3.75 -13.79
CA ASN A 332 4.39 -4.36 -13.66
C ASN A 332 4.37 -5.90 -13.80
N GLY A 333 3.23 -6.49 -14.19
CA GLY A 333 3.11 -7.91 -14.53
C GLY A 333 2.94 -8.85 -13.32
N PHE A 334 2.62 -8.32 -12.14
CA PHE A 334 2.28 -9.13 -10.98
C PHE A 334 0.82 -9.59 -11.05
N LYS A 335 0.56 -10.77 -10.48
CA LYS A 335 -0.80 -11.35 -10.44
C LYS A 335 -1.47 -11.14 -9.09
N GLU A 336 -0.65 -10.91 -8.07
CA GLU A 336 -1.06 -10.66 -6.71
C GLU A 336 -1.65 -9.27 -6.58
N ASP A 337 -2.76 -9.17 -5.85
CA ASP A 337 -3.33 -7.90 -5.43
C ASP A 337 -2.86 -7.52 -4.03
N PHE A 338 -3.17 -6.29 -3.62
CA PHE A 338 -2.80 -5.74 -2.32
C PHE A 338 -3.32 -6.59 -1.15
N GLN A 339 -4.50 -7.22 -1.25
CA GLN A 339 -5.03 -8.11 -0.20
C GLN A 339 -4.14 -9.34 -0.01
N GLN A 340 -3.73 -9.98 -1.10
CA GLN A 340 -2.82 -11.12 -1.07
C GLN A 340 -1.44 -10.71 -0.55
N ILE A 341 -0.91 -9.58 -1.02
CA ILE A 341 0.39 -9.04 -0.60
C ILE A 341 0.39 -8.73 0.90
N PHE A 342 -0.64 -8.07 1.40
CA PHE A 342 -0.78 -7.77 2.82
C PHE A 342 -0.87 -9.06 3.65
N THR A 343 -1.67 -10.04 3.19
CA THR A 343 -1.76 -11.35 3.85
C THR A 343 -0.39 -12.03 3.92
N ASN A 344 0.36 -12.08 2.81
CA ASN A 344 1.71 -12.63 2.77
C ASN A 344 2.68 -11.87 3.68
N TRP A 345 2.59 -10.55 3.71
CA TRP A 345 3.39 -9.70 4.60
C TRP A 345 3.13 -10.02 6.08
N THR A 346 1.88 -10.21 6.50
CA THR A 346 1.59 -10.61 7.90
C THR A 346 2.23 -11.94 8.28
N VAL A 347 2.34 -12.88 7.33
CA VAL A 347 3.07 -14.14 7.52
C VAL A 347 4.58 -13.90 7.54
N ALA A 348 5.10 -13.05 6.64
CA ALA A 348 6.52 -12.70 6.55
C ALA A 348 7.03 -12.03 7.84
N LEU A 349 6.21 -11.19 8.48
CA LEU A 349 6.54 -10.54 9.77
C LEU A 349 6.85 -11.56 10.87
N PHE A 350 6.17 -12.71 10.89
CA PHE A 350 6.43 -13.79 11.84
C PHE A 350 7.52 -14.76 11.35
N LEU A 351 7.37 -15.26 10.13
CA LEU A 351 8.17 -16.37 9.61
C LEU A 351 9.54 -15.93 9.12
N ASN A 352 9.60 -14.79 8.44
CA ASN A 352 10.74 -14.18 7.74
C ASN A 352 11.74 -15.22 7.22
N ASN A 353 11.29 -16.06 6.29
CA ASN A 353 12.09 -17.16 5.76
C ASN A 353 11.79 -17.41 4.28
N CYS A 354 12.76 -17.05 3.44
CA CYS A 354 12.62 -17.17 1.98
C CYS A 354 12.54 -18.61 1.47
N SER A 355 12.81 -19.63 2.31
CA SER A 355 12.64 -21.04 1.91
C SER A 355 11.17 -21.41 1.66
N PHE A 356 10.22 -20.63 2.19
CA PHE A 356 8.79 -20.82 1.96
C PHE A 356 8.29 -20.13 0.68
N GLY A 357 9.11 -19.26 0.09
CA GLY A 357 8.71 -18.32 -0.95
C GLY A 357 9.31 -16.95 -0.66
N LYS A 358 9.61 -16.17 -1.71
CA LYS A 358 10.17 -14.82 -1.55
C LYS A 358 9.18 -13.89 -0.81
N GLU A 359 7.88 -14.11 -1.04
CA GLU A 359 6.76 -13.42 -0.42
C GLU A 359 6.62 -13.66 1.09
N PHE A 360 7.38 -14.59 1.68
CA PHE A 360 7.36 -14.85 3.12
C PHE A 360 8.64 -14.38 3.83
N CYS A 361 9.40 -13.47 3.20
CA CYS A 361 10.58 -12.85 3.81
C CYS A 361 10.84 -11.42 3.35
N TYR A 362 11.71 -10.73 4.08
CA TYR A 362 12.30 -9.47 3.67
C TYR A 362 13.53 -9.72 2.79
N LEU A 363 13.62 -8.96 1.70
CA LEU A 363 14.81 -8.94 0.84
C LEU A 363 15.82 -7.86 1.25
N ASN A 364 15.38 -6.87 2.03
CA ASN A 364 16.29 -5.91 2.67
C ASN A 364 17.20 -6.64 3.67
N ASN A 365 18.53 -6.47 3.51
CA ASN A 365 19.53 -7.13 4.34
C ASN A 365 19.39 -6.80 5.84
N ASN A 366 19.04 -5.56 6.17
CA ASN A 366 18.91 -5.10 7.54
C ASN A 366 17.67 -5.69 8.24
N LEU A 367 16.72 -6.23 7.48
CA LEU A 367 15.50 -6.87 7.98
C LEU A 367 15.51 -8.40 7.87
N ARG A 368 16.62 -9.05 7.44
CA ARG A 368 16.67 -10.52 7.30
C ARG A 368 16.43 -11.29 8.60
N ASN A 369 16.80 -10.71 9.73
CA ASN A 369 16.65 -11.31 11.06
C ASN A 369 15.45 -10.74 11.83
N PHE A 370 14.73 -9.79 11.24
CA PHE A 370 13.55 -9.19 11.85
C PHE A 370 12.46 -10.25 11.99
N ARG A 371 11.90 -10.42 13.20
CA ARG A 371 10.77 -11.32 13.45
C ARG A 371 9.89 -10.76 14.54
N LEU A 372 8.59 -10.82 14.33
CA LEU A 372 7.59 -10.48 15.32
C LEU A 372 7.40 -11.64 16.30
N SER A 373 7.31 -11.31 17.60
CA SER A 373 6.95 -12.28 18.64
C SER A 373 5.43 -12.30 18.84
N PRO A 374 4.75 -13.44 18.60
CA PRO A 374 3.31 -13.54 18.77
C PRO A 374 2.90 -13.57 20.25
N ASP A 375 1.67 -13.16 20.55
CA ASP A 375 1.07 -13.30 21.86
C ASP A 375 0.85 -14.78 22.19
N ILE A 376 1.34 -15.22 23.36
CA ILE A 376 1.34 -16.63 23.72
C ILE A 376 0.12 -16.97 24.58
N ASN A 377 -0.65 -17.94 24.12
CA ASN A 377 -1.80 -18.53 24.78
C ASN A 377 -1.45 -19.98 25.17
N PHE A 378 -1.52 -20.30 26.46
CA PHE A 378 -1.20 -21.64 26.96
C PHE A 378 -2.49 -22.46 27.19
N LEU A 379 -2.54 -23.65 26.60
CA LEU A 379 -3.60 -24.63 26.82
C LEU A 379 -3.14 -25.65 27.87
N PRO A 380 -3.92 -25.88 28.96
CA PRO A 380 -3.58 -26.88 29.97
C PRO A 380 -3.34 -28.29 29.38
N LEU A 381 -2.37 -29.02 29.94
CA LEU A 381 -1.95 -30.35 29.47
C LEU A 381 -2.86 -31.50 29.97
N SER A 382 -3.68 -31.26 30.99
CA SER A 382 -4.57 -32.25 31.58
C SER A 382 -6.04 -31.89 31.31
N ALA A 383 -6.80 -32.88 30.82
CA ALA A 383 -8.22 -32.82 30.44
C ALA A 383 -8.57 -31.99 29.20
N SER A 384 -9.82 -32.11 28.74
CA SER A 384 -10.40 -31.24 27.73
C SER A 384 -10.33 -29.79 28.17
N SER A 385 -9.63 -28.95 27.40
CA SER A 385 -9.49 -27.52 27.69
C SER A 385 -10.14 -26.69 26.58
N SER A 386 -10.64 -25.50 26.92
CA SER A 386 -11.13 -24.54 25.94
C SER A 386 -10.79 -23.12 26.39
N LEU A 387 -10.30 -22.33 25.45
CA LEU A 387 -10.02 -20.91 25.56
C LEU A 387 -10.83 -20.19 24.49
N SER A 388 -11.63 -19.21 24.89
CA SER A 388 -12.38 -18.34 23.98
C SER A 388 -11.98 -16.90 24.25
N VAL A 389 -11.55 -16.20 23.21
CA VAL A 389 -11.10 -14.80 23.28
C VAL A 389 -11.86 -14.01 22.25
N THR A 390 -12.40 -12.86 22.67
CA THR A 390 -12.96 -11.85 21.77
C THR A 390 -12.03 -10.66 21.76
N ASP A 391 -11.62 -10.27 20.57
CA ASP A 391 -10.72 -9.16 20.32
C ASP A 391 -11.28 -8.27 19.21
N VAL A 392 -10.64 -7.14 18.92
CA VAL A 392 -11.06 -6.20 17.90
C VAL A 392 -9.95 -5.96 16.88
N ALA A 393 -10.34 -5.82 15.61
CA ALA A 393 -9.42 -5.52 14.51
C ALA A 393 -9.80 -4.21 13.82
N LYS A 394 -8.80 -3.41 13.45
CA LYS A 394 -8.92 -2.37 12.43
C LYS A 394 -8.65 -2.97 11.05
N ASN A 395 -9.08 -2.29 9.99
CA ASN A 395 -8.68 -2.71 8.64
C ASN A 395 -7.17 -2.58 8.49
N TRP A 396 -6.57 -3.51 7.75
CA TRP A 396 -5.14 -3.53 7.43
C TRP A 396 -4.24 -3.53 8.66
N ALA A 397 -4.69 -4.20 9.72
CA ALA A 397 -3.91 -4.54 10.91
C ALA A 397 -3.82 -6.06 11.04
N GLY A 398 -2.64 -6.57 11.41
CA GLY A 398 -2.43 -7.97 11.76
C GLY A 398 -2.54 -8.20 13.28
N SER A 399 -2.95 -9.40 13.68
CA SER A 399 -2.82 -9.89 15.06
C SER A 399 -2.17 -11.26 15.02
N TRP A 400 -1.22 -11.55 15.92
CA TRP A 400 -0.45 -12.79 15.90
C TRP A 400 -0.63 -13.54 17.22
N GLN A 401 -1.38 -14.64 17.19
CA GLN A 401 -1.71 -15.42 18.38
C GLN A 401 -1.11 -16.81 18.28
N LYS A 402 -0.23 -17.16 19.23
CA LYS A 402 0.42 -18.47 19.33
C LYS A 402 -0.19 -19.30 20.44
N PHE A 403 -0.61 -20.52 20.13
CA PHE A 403 -1.11 -21.51 21.06
C PHE A 403 -0.07 -22.61 21.27
N ILE A 404 0.18 -22.93 22.54
CA ILE A 404 1.09 -24.00 22.97
C ILE A 404 0.46 -24.81 24.11
N GLY A 405 1.06 -25.95 24.43
CA GLY A 405 0.51 -26.88 25.42
C GLY A 405 -0.59 -27.74 24.79
N GLY A 406 -1.58 -28.14 25.59
CA GLY A 406 -2.58 -29.11 25.18
C GLY A 406 -2.01 -30.49 24.86
N ASN A 407 -2.89 -31.50 24.75
CA ASN A 407 -2.51 -32.83 24.29
C ASN A 407 -3.71 -33.51 23.60
N GLY A 408 -3.58 -33.91 22.34
CA GLY A 408 -4.63 -34.60 21.59
C GLY A 408 -5.03 -33.86 20.30
N ILE A 409 -6.33 -33.66 20.09
CA ILE A 409 -6.85 -32.98 18.91
C ILE A 409 -7.20 -31.53 19.27
N LEU A 410 -6.48 -30.58 18.69
CA LEU A 410 -6.83 -29.16 18.79
C LEU A 410 -7.90 -28.82 17.77
N LYS A 411 -9.02 -28.25 18.21
CA LYS A 411 -10.02 -27.58 17.38
C LYS A 411 -9.88 -26.07 17.52
N LEU A 412 -9.81 -25.36 16.40
CA LEU A 412 -9.95 -23.91 16.36
C LEU A 412 -11.24 -23.55 15.63
N ARG A 413 -12.00 -22.62 16.22
CA ARG A 413 -13.17 -21.98 15.61
C ARG A 413 -12.96 -20.47 15.60
N PHE A 414 -13.17 -19.84 14.46
CA PHE A 414 -13.13 -18.39 14.29
C PHE A 414 -14.51 -17.89 13.86
N GLU A 415 -14.92 -16.76 14.40
CA GLU A 415 -16.18 -16.10 14.08
C GLU A 415 -16.00 -14.58 14.08
N SER A 416 -16.66 -13.89 13.15
CA SER A 416 -16.80 -12.43 13.19
C SER A 416 -18.17 -12.02 12.64
N LEU A 417 -18.37 -10.73 12.39
CA LEU A 417 -19.61 -10.22 11.81
C LEU A 417 -19.71 -10.55 10.32
N ALA A 418 -20.90 -10.94 9.87
CA ALA A 418 -21.17 -11.15 8.45
C ALA A 418 -20.93 -9.87 7.63
N GLY A 419 -20.41 -10.02 6.40
CA GLY A 419 -20.07 -8.90 5.52
C GLY A 419 -18.66 -8.31 5.71
N LEU A 420 -17.92 -8.76 6.72
CA LEU A 420 -16.48 -8.47 6.84
C LEU A 420 -15.65 -9.40 5.94
N ASN A 421 -14.38 -9.04 5.73
CA ASN A 421 -13.41 -9.80 4.94
C ASN A 421 -12.16 -10.09 5.78
N PHE A 422 -12.26 -11.04 6.71
CA PHE A 422 -11.11 -11.52 7.46
C PHE A 422 -10.28 -12.51 6.63
N LYS A 423 -8.95 -12.37 6.68
CA LYS A 423 -7.99 -13.37 6.20
C LYS A 423 -7.27 -13.95 7.41
N ILE A 424 -7.15 -15.28 7.45
CA ILE A 424 -6.57 -15.99 8.60
C ILE A 424 -5.59 -17.06 8.09
N PRO A 425 -4.39 -16.65 7.67
CA PRO A 425 -3.27 -17.58 7.61
C PRO A 425 -3.01 -18.17 9.00
N TYR A 426 -2.62 -19.44 9.02
CA TYR A 426 -2.18 -20.11 10.23
C TYR A 426 -1.01 -21.04 9.95
N LEU A 427 -0.11 -21.14 10.93
CA LEU A 427 1.07 -21.99 10.88
C LEU A 427 1.04 -23.02 11.99
N THR A 428 1.30 -24.28 11.66
CA THR A 428 1.56 -25.33 12.66
C THR A 428 3.05 -25.61 12.71
N GLN A 429 3.61 -25.69 13.92
CA GLN A 429 5.00 -26.07 14.13
C GLN A 429 5.07 -27.52 14.58
N ASP A 430 5.89 -28.34 13.92
CA ASP A 430 6.13 -29.73 14.35
C ASP A 430 7.22 -29.84 15.44
N ASP A 431 7.39 -31.04 15.99
CA ASP A 431 8.39 -31.37 17.02
C ASP A 431 9.85 -31.21 16.56
N LYS A 432 10.08 -31.10 15.24
CA LYS A 432 11.39 -30.81 14.64
C LYS A 432 11.59 -29.31 14.36
N GLY A 433 10.57 -28.49 14.63
CA GLY A 433 10.59 -27.05 14.45
C GLY A 433 10.20 -26.57 13.05
N PHE A 434 9.75 -27.45 12.15
CA PHE A 434 9.27 -27.06 10.82
C PHE A 434 7.87 -26.48 10.88
N PHE A 435 7.63 -25.44 10.08
CA PHE A 435 6.33 -24.81 9.95
C PHE A 435 5.57 -25.31 8.72
N SER A 436 4.26 -25.48 8.85
CA SER A 436 3.34 -25.68 7.73
C SER A 436 2.34 -24.53 7.68
N LEU A 437 2.36 -23.76 6.58
CA LEU A 437 1.44 -22.64 6.34
C LEU A 437 0.15 -23.13 5.67
N ARG A 438 -1.00 -22.70 6.20
CA ARG A 438 -2.34 -22.95 5.66
C ARG A 438 -3.23 -21.72 5.86
N TYR A 439 -4.43 -21.75 5.28
CA TYR A 439 -5.39 -20.65 5.34
C TYR A 439 -6.73 -21.20 5.81
N LEU A 440 -7.33 -20.57 6.82
CA LEU A 440 -8.69 -20.88 7.24
C LEU A 440 -9.68 -20.23 6.28
N LEU A 441 -10.48 -21.06 5.60
CA LEU A 441 -11.59 -20.59 4.77
C LEU A 441 -12.77 -20.21 5.68
N LEU A 442 -13.30 -19.01 5.48
CA LEU A 442 -14.47 -18.52 6.17
C LEU A 442 -15.70 -18.60 5.25
N ASP A 443 -16.86 -18.92 5.84
CA ASP A 443 -18.15 -18.90 5.15
C ASP A 443 -18.70 -17.48 4.96
N GLN A 444 -19.92 -17.39 4.42
CA GLN A 444 -20.59 -16.10 4.17
C GLN A 444 -20.90 -15.32 5.46
N ASP A 445 -20.97 -16.01 6.60
CA ASP A 445 -21.19 -15.42 7.92
C ASP A 445 -19.86 -15.14 8.65
N GLN A 446 -18.73 -15.22 7.94
CA GLN A 446 -17.37 -15.06 8.46
C GLN A 446 -17.03 -16.03 9.61
N LYS A 447 -17.46 -17.29 9.45
CA LYS A 447 -17.16 -18.37 10.39
C LYS A 447 -16.33 -19.46 9.72
N GLY A 448 -15.43 -20.06 10.49
CA GLY A 448 -14.62 -21.18 10.02
C GLY A 448 -14.08 -22.00 11.18
N GLU A 449 -13.81 -23.27 10.93
CA GLU A 449 -13.14 -24.14 11.89
C GLU A 449 -12.19 -25.12 11.22
N PHE A 450 -11.17 -25.55 11.97
CA PHE A 450 -10.28 -26.63 11.57
C PHE A 450 -9.76 -27.42 12.77
N TYR A 451 -9.13 -28.56 12.49
CA TYR A 451 -8.61 -29.48 13.48
C TYR A 451 -7.12 -29.77 13.23
N ILE A 452 -6.35 -29.94 14.30
CA ILE A 452 -4.96 -30.40 14.27
C ILE A 452 -4.87 -31.63 15.17
N SER A 453 -4.57 -32.78 14.57
CA SER A 453 -4.30 -34.02 15.29
C SER A 453 -2.89 -34.00 15.91
N ASP A 454 -2.69 -34.84 16.92
CA ASP A 454 -1.40 -35.02 17.60
C ASP A 454 -0.80 -33.69 18.11
N PHE A 455 -1.66 -32.76 18.54
CA PHE A 455 -1.24 -31.49 19.14
C PHE A 455 -0.67 -31.74 20.54
N GLY A 456 0.42 -31.06 20.88
CA GLY A 456 1.22 -31.32 22.08
C GLY A 456 2.22 -32.46 21.94
N SER A 457 2.19 -33.23 20.84
CA SER A 457 3.17 -34.27 20.53
C SER A 457 3.87 -34.01 19.19
N LYS A 458 3.22 -34.34 18.06
CA LYS A 458 3.80 -34.08 16.73
C LYS A 458 3.69 -32.62 16.32
N ASN A 459 2.58 -31.96 16.67
CA ASN A 459 2.39 -30.53 16.45
C ASN A 459 2.53 -29.81 17.80
N ILE A 460 3.59 -29.03 17.99
CA ILE A 460 3.92 -28.42 19.28
C ILE A 460 3.37 -27.00 19.44
N SER A 461 3.02 -26.34 18.33
CA SER A 461 2.35 -25.03 18.39
C SER A 461 1.49 -24.73 17.17
N LEU A 462 0.53 -23.84 17.38
CA LEU A 462 -0.31 -23.23 16.34
C LEU A 462 -0.16 -21.72 16.42
N ILE A 463 0.03 -21.04 15.29
CA ILE A 463 -0.02 -19.59 15.19
C ILE A 463 -1.16 -19.24 14.25
N ILE A 464 -2.09 -18.38 14.66
CA ILE A 464 -3.07 -17.76 13.76
C ILE A 464 -2.73 -16.29 13.58
N ILE A 465 -2.97 -15.79 12.37
CA ILE A 465 -2.67 -14.41 12.01
C ILE A 465 -3.91 -13.75 11.37
N PRO A 466 -4.98 -13.48 12.14
CA PRO A 466 -6.15 -12.80 11.60
C PRO A 466 -5.81 -11.36 11.18
N SER A 467 -6.33 -10.96 10.03
CA SER A 467 -6.31 -9.57 9.56
C SER A 467 -7.63 -9.21 8.89
N LEU A 468 -8.13 -8.00 9.16
CA LEU A 468 -9.35 -7.47 8.55
C LEU A 468 -8.99 -6.68 7.29
N GLN A 469 -9.62 -6.99 6.15
CA GLN A 469 -9.29 -6.38 4.86
C GLN A 469 -10.57 -5.97 4.11
N THR A 470 -11.50 -5.32 4.82
CA THR A 470 -12.85 -4.99 4.30
C THR A 470 -12.87 -3.62 3.63
N LYS A 471 -12.39 -2.58 4.32
CA LYS A 471 -12.32 -1.21 3.80
C LYS A 471 -11.17 -1.11 2.80
N ILE A 472 -11.39 -0.50 1.65
CA ILE A 472 -10.38 -0.42 0.57
C ILE A 472 -10.00 1.01 0.18
N SER A 473 -10.68 2.02 0.72
CA SER A 473 -10.43 3.44 0.45
C SER A 473 -11.04 4.35 1.52
N GLY A 474 -10.70 5.63 1.49
CA GLY A 474 -11.24 6.68 2.36
C GLY A 474 -10.65 6.60 3.77
N PHE A 475 -9.33 6.49 3.86
CA PHE A 475 -8.60 6.41 5.13
C PHE A 475 -8.13 7.79 5.60
N ASP A 476 -9.08 8.68 5.90
CA ASP A 476 -8.81 10.04 6.37
C ASP A 476 -9.10 10.12 7.88
N GLY A 477 -8.12 9.74 8.69
CA GLY A 477 -8.23 9.76 10.15
C GLY A 477 -8.63 8.42 10.78
N PRO A 478 -9.28 8.44 11.97
CA PRO A 478 -9.50 7.24 12.78
C PRO A 478 -10.43 6.23 12.09
N ASP A 479 -10.04 4.96 12.08
CA ASP A 479 -10.82 3.85 11.52
C ASP A 479 -11.58 3.08 12.61
N SER A 480 -12.71 2.49 12.21
CA SER A 480 -13.54 1.71 13.12
C SER A 480 -12.89 0.36 13.46
N THR A 481 -13.15 -0.12 14.67
CA THR A 481 -12.75 -1.45 15.11
C THR A 481 -13.92 -2.43 15.00
N TYR A 482 -13.61 -3.69 14.65
CA TYR A 482 -14.60 -4.73 14.46
C TYR A 482 -14.26 -5.97 15.31
N PRO A 483 -15.23 -6.51 16.05
CA PRO A 483 -14.97 -7.65 16.92
C PRO A 483 -14.81 -8.94 16.11
N PHE A 484 -13.94 -9.81 16.59
CA PHE A 484 -13.86 -11.20 16.18
C PHE A 484 -13.58 -12.08 17.39
N THR A 485 -13.96 -13.35 17.29
CA THR A 485 -13.78 -14.32 18.36
C THR A 485 -13.07 -15.53 17.80
N TYR A 486 -12.03 -15.99 18.49
CA TYR A 486 -11.48 -17.32 18.27
C TYR A 486 -11.67 -18.17 19.53
N THR A 487 -12.04 -19.42 19.32
CA THR A 487 -12.15 -20.43 20.35
C THR A 487 -11.23 -21.59 20.00
N VAL A 488 -10.30 -21.89 20.90
CA VAL A 488 -9.38 -23.01 20.78
C VAL A 488 -9.72 -24.03 21.86
N SER A 489 -9.83 -25.30 21.49
CA SER A 489 -10.13 -26.37 22.44
C SER A 489 -9.31 -27.61 22.15
N ILE A 490 -8.89 -28.32 23.21
CA ILE A 490 -8.26 -29.63 23.13
C ILE A 490 -9.31 -30.69 23.45
N LYS A 491 -9.38 -31.69 22.58
CA LYS A 491 -10.11 -32.93 22.81
C LYS A 491 -9.11 -34.06 22.99
N GLU A 492 -9.29 -34.91 24.00
CA GLU A 492 -8.55 -36.17 24.08
C GLU A 492 -8.90 -36.99 22.83
N SER A 493 -7.89 -37.50 22.12
CA SER A 493 -8.07 -38.14 20.82
C SER A 493 -9.04 -39.32 20.87
N SER A 494 -10.02 -39.29 19.96
CA SER A 494 -10.84 -40.40 19.45
C SER A 494 -10.94 -41.62 20.36
N SER A 495 -12.03 -41.75 21.11
CA SER A 495 -12.56 -43.10 21.18
C SER A 495 -13.27 -43.30 19.85
N ASP A 496 -12.79 -44.26 19.04
CA ASP A 496 -13.60 -44.84 17.97
C ASP A 496 -14.97 -45.28 18.50
N GLN A 497 -15.10 -45.45 19.82
CA GLN A 497 -16.35 -45.58 20.54
C GLN A 497 -17.20 -44.31 20.55
N GLU A 498 -16.70 -43.10 20.73
CA GLU A 498 -17.49 -41.86 20.68
C GLU A 498 -17.87 -41.51 19.26
N ASP A 499 -17.03 -41.74 18.24
CA ASP A 499 -17.47 -41.56 16.86
C ASP A 499 -18.42 -42.68 16.41
N ALA A 500 -18.24 -43.92 16.89
CA ALA A 500 -19.23 -44.99 16.69
C ALA A 500 -20.52 -44.72 17.48
N ILE A 501 -20.44 -44.20 18.71
CA ILE A 501 -21.58 -43.83 19.56
C ILE A 501 -22.21 -42.56 19.02
N ILE A 502 -21.49 -41.58 18.48
CA ILE A 502 -22.04 -40.39 17.83
C ILE A 502 -22.69 -40.82 16.52
N LYS A 503 -22.08 -41.70 15.73
CA LYS A 503 -22.69 -42.24 14.51
C LYS A 503 -23.89 -43.13 14.80
N GLU A 504 -23.86 -43.90 15.89
CA GLU A 504 -24.96 -44.71 16.40
C GLU A 504 -26.06 -43.83 17.00
N LEU A 505 -25.72 -42.80 17.78
CA LEU A 505 -26.64 -41.82 18.36
C LEU A 505 -27.21 -40.93 17.26
N LEU A 506 -26.47 -40.57 16.22
CA LEU A 506 -26.98 -39.84 15.06
C LEU A 506 -27.90 -40.73 14.24
N ALA A 507 -27.54 -42.00 14.01
CA ALA A 507 -28.42 -42.98 13.38
C ALA A 507 -29.67 -43.24 14.24
N ARG A 508 -29.52 -43.24 15.58
CA ARG A 508 -30.62 -43.38 16.54
C ARG A 508 -31.47 -42.12 16.61
N ILE A 509 -30.89 -40.93 16.51
CA ILE A 509 -31.59 -39.64 16.42
C ILE A 509 -32.34 -39.57 15.10
N GLU A 510 -31.76 -40.04 13.99
CA GLU A 510 -32.43 -40.07 12.69
C GLU A 510 -33.54 -41.12 12.66
N PHE A 511 -33.31 -42.30 13.26
CA PHE A 511 -34.34 -43.30 13.49
C PHE A 511 -35.47 -42.78 14.40
N LEU A 512 -35.14 -42.14 15.52
CA LEU A 512 -36.10 -41.56 16.46
C LEU A 512 -36.80 -40.34 15.85
N LYS A 513 -36.15 -39.54 15.00
CA LYS A 513 -36.78 -38.48 14.21
C LYS A 513 -37.77 -39.05 13.20
N ASN A 514 -37.44 -40.17 12.56
CA ASN A 514 -38.35 -40.87 11.67
C ASN A 514 -39.51 -41.53 12.43
N GLU A 515 -39.28 -42.09 13.61
CA GLU A 515 -40.34 -42.60 14.49
C GLU A 515 -41.19 -41.47 15.06
N ILE A 516 -40.61 -40.35 15.49
CA ILE A 516 -41.34 -39.16 15.89
C ILE A 516 -42.12 -38.62 14.70
N ALA A 517 -41.58 -38.60 13.48
CA ALA A 517 -42.32 -38.19 12.30
C ALA A 517 -43.49 -39.15 11.98
N LYS A 518 -43.30 -40.46 12.11
CA LYS A 518 -44.38 -41.45 11.96
C LYS A 518 -45.43 -41.34 13.06
N ILE A 519 -45.01 -41.20 14.30
CA ILE A 519 -45.87 -41.02 15.47
C ILE A 519 -46.58 -39.67 15.38
N GLN A 520 -45.92 -38.61 14.89
CA GLN A 520 -46.53 -37.31 14.62
C GLN A 520 -47.55 -37.43 13.49
N ILE A 521 -47.25 -38.17 12.42
CA ILE A 521 -48.24 -38.50 11.36
C ILE A 521 -49.40 -39.32 11.93
N GLN A 522 -49.16 -40.29 12.81
CA GLN A 522 -50.21 -41.09 13.45
C GLN A 522 -51.03 -40.28 14.48
N ILE A 523 -50.39 -39.35 15.19
CA ILE A 523 -51.01 -38.40 16.12
C ILE A 523 -51.81 -37.37 15.33
N ASP A 524 -51.32 -36.87 14.20
CA ASP A 524 -52.02 -35.92 13.34
C ASP A 524 -53.23 -36.60 12.65
N VAL A 525 -53.11 -37.90 12.36
CA VAL A 525 -54.23 -38.76 11.89
C VAL A 525 -55.22 -39.07 13.03
N ALA A 526 -54.76 -39.28 14.27
CA ALA A 526 -55.59 -39.60 15.42
C ALA A 526 -56.25 -38.37 16.10
N LEU A 527 -55.65 -37.18 15.99
CA LEU A 527 -56.09 -35.93 16.63
C LEU A 527 -56.99 -35.05 15.75
N GLY A 528 -57.35 -35.52 14.54
CA GLY A 528 -58.53 -35.05 13.82
C GLY A 528 -58.78 -33.54 13.87
N LYS A 529 -57.84 -32.72 13.37
CA LYS A 529 -58.12 -31.30 13.08
C LYS A 529 -57.57 -30.86 11.72
N LYS A 530 -58.54 -30.80 10.80
CA LYS A 530 -58.63 -30.05 9.53
C LYS A 530 -57.93 -30.64 8.30
N ASN A 531 -58.79 -31.21 7.44
CA ASN A 531 -58.63 -31.36 6.00
C ASN A 531 -57.97 -30.12 5.36
N PHE A 532 -56.74 -30.26 4.88
CA PHE A 532 -56.18 -29.36 3.88
C PHE A 532 -56.20 -30.11 2.53
N SER A 533 -57.18 -29.77 1.70
CA SER A 533 -57.24 -30.20 0.30
C SER A 533 -56.54 -29.12 -0.54
N CYS A 534 -55.48 -29.50 -1.26
CA CYS A 534 -54.82 -28.64 -2.25
C CYS A 534 -55.77 -28.41 -3.45
N ALA A 535 -56.69 -27.46 -3.31
CA ALA A 535 -57.70 -27.20 -4.34
C ALA A 535 -57.25 -26.17 -5.40
N LYS A 536 -56.43 -25.16 -5.02
CA LYS A 536 -56.03 -24.08 -5.94
C LYS A 536 -54.85 -23.24 -5.42
N ILE A 537 -53.99 -22.77 -6.34
CA ILE A 537 -52.98 -21.71 -6.13
C ILE A 537 -53.54 -20.39 -6.64
N LEU A 538 -53.57 -19.36 -5.79
CA LEU A 538 -54.16 -18.06 -6.08
C LEU A 538 -53.08 -16.99 -6.30
N ASN A 539 -52.02 -17.04 -5.51
CA ASN A 539 -50.98 -16.02 -5.48
C ASN A 539 -49.87 -16.33 -6.48
N ASN A 540 -49.24 -15.28 -7.01
CA ASN A 540 -47.98 -15.46 -7.73
C ASN A 540 -46.91 -15.90 -6.74
N LEU A 541 -46.11 -16.90 -7.11
CA LEU A 541 -45.06 -17.44 -6.24
C LEU A 541 -43.70 -17.24 -6.89
N SER A 542 -42.73 -16.85 -6.08
CA SER A 542 -41.34 -16.60 -6.47
C SER A 542 -40.39 -17.08 -5.38
N PHE A 543 -39.09 -17.08 -5.71
CA PHE A 543 -38.02 -17.33 -4.74
C PHE A 543 -38.24 -16.52 -3.44
N GLY A 544 -38.13 -17.20 -2.29
CA GLY A 544 -38.37 -16.63 -0.97
C GLY A 544 -39.78 -16.84 -0.41
N ALA A 545 -40.77 -17.19 -1.24
CA ALA A 545 -42.15 -17.40 -0.78
C ALA A 545 -42.29 -18.59 0.19
N ARG A 546 -43.21 -18.49 1.14
CA ARG A 546 -43.51 -19.54 2.14
C ARG A 546 -45.01 -19.73 2.30
N GLY A 547 -45.42 -20.94 2.66
CA GLY A 547 -46.78 -21.26 3.08
C GLY A 547 -47.43 -22.36 2.27
N ILE A 548 -48.72 -22.59 2.53
CA ILE A 548 -49.46 -23.75 2.03
C ILE A 548 -49.54 -23.82 0.50
N GLU A 549 -49.61 -22.68 -0.20
CA GLU A 549 -49.61 -22.65 -1.67
C GLU A 549 -48.27 -23.11 -2.26
N VAL A 550 -47.17 -22.92 -1.53
CA VAL A 550 -45.85 -23.44 -1.93
C VAL A 550 -45.78 -24.95 -1.72
N SER A 551 -46.38 -25.47 -0.65
CA SER A 551 -46.49 -26.91 -0.44
C SER A 551 -47.32 -27.57 -1.56
N CYS A 552 -48.47 -26.99 -1.91
CA CYS A 552 -49.29 -27.48 -3.03
C CYS A 552 -48.55 -27.39 -4.37
N LEU A 553 -47.79 -26.31 -4.62
CA LEU A 553 -46.91 -26.21 -5.79
C LEU A 553 -45.90 -27.37 -5.82
N GLN A 554 -45.22 -27.64 -4.70
CA GLN A 554 -44.20 -28.68 -4.60
C GLN A 554 -44.79 -30.09 -4.79
N GLU A 555 -46.01 -30.34 -4.30
CA GLU A 555 -46.75 -31.58 -4.57
C GLU A 555 -47.03 -31.78 -6.05
N VAL A 556 -47.48 -30.73 -6.75
CA VAL A 556 -47.71 -30.80 -8.20
C VAL A 556 -46.39 -31.01 -8.94
N LEU A 557 -45.33 -30.28 -8.59
CA LEU A 557 -44.02 -30.45 -9.23
C LEU A 557 -43.48 -31.88 -9.03
N LYS A 558 -43.67 -32.45 -7.83
CA LYS A 558 -43.30 -33.84 -7.51
C LYS A 558 -44.08 -34.86 -8.33
N SER A 559 -45.37 -34.60 -8.60
CA SER A 559 -46.19 -35.52 -9.41
C SER A 559 -45.83 -35.53 -10.90
N GLN A 560 -45.06 -34.54 -11.37
CA GLN A 560 -44.66 -34.42 -12.78
C GLN A 560 -43.46 -35.28 -13.23
N LYS A 561 -43.07 -36.27 -12.39
CA LYS A 561 -41.90 -37.17 -12.51
C LYS A 561 -40.57 -36.53 -12.11
N ALA A 562 -39.59 -37.39 -11.80
CA ALA A 562 -38.27 -37.00 -11.27
C ALA A 562 -37.48 -36.05 -12.19
N GLU A 563 -37.73 -36.03 -13.50
CA GLU A 563 -37.07 -35.11 -14.43
C GLU A 563 -37.42 -33.63 -14.17
N ILE A 564 -38.60 -33.36 -13.58
CA ILE A 564 -39.05 -31.99 -13.26
C ILE A 564 -38.62 -31.59 -11.86
N TYR A 565 -38.85 -32.45 -10.87
CA TYR A 565 -38.50 -32.18 -9.49
C TYR A 565 -37.80 -33.39 -8.84
N PRO A 566 -36.51 -33.63 -9.18
CA PRO A 566 -35.76 -34.79 -8.69
C PRO A 566 -35.73 -34.89 -7.17
N GLU A 567 -35.68 -33.74 -6.51
CA GLU A 567 -35.57 -33.64 -5.07
C GLU A 567 -36.89 -33.99 -4.37
N GLY A 568 -38.05 -33.76 -5.03
CA GLY A 568 -39.37 -34.19 -4.55
C GLY A 568 -39.74 -33.71 -3.14
N LEU A 569 -39.12 -32.63 -2.67
CA LEU A 569 -39.27 -32.09 -1.32
C LEU A 569 -40.51 -31.19 -1.25
N ILE A 570 -41.35 -31.41 -0.25
CA ILE A 570 -42.51 -30.55 0.06
C ILE A 570 -42.20 -29.87 1.39
N THR A 571 -41.56 -28.71 1.33
CA THR A 571 -41.07 -27.94 2.48
C THR A 571 -41.95 -26.74 2.81
N GLY A 572 -42.85 -26.34 1.91
CA GLY A 572 -43.60 -25.09 2.01
C GLY A 572 -42.73 -23.84 1.85
N TYR A 573 -41.47 -23.98 1.38
CA TYR A 573 -40.56 -22.88 1.09
C TYR A 573 -40.06 -22.91 -0.35
N PHE A 574 -40.20 -21.79 -1.05
CA PHE A 574 -39.82 -21.61 -2.44
C PHE A 574 -38.33 -21.21 -2.52
N GLY A 575 -37.45 -22.21 -2.40
CA GLY A 575 -36.00 -22.05 -2.52
C GLY A 575 -35.47 -22.26 -3.95
N ARG A 576 -34.14 -22.34 -4.11
CA ARG A 576 -33.49 -22.49 -5.43
C ARG A 576 -33.90 -23.78 -6.14
N LEU A 577 -34.11 -24.86 -5.39
CA LEU A 577 -34.55 -26.16 -5.94
C LEU A 577 -35.97 -26.08 -6.52
N THR A 578 -36.90 -25.47 -5.78
CA THR A 578 -38.27 -25.25 -6.25
C THR A 578 -38.30 -24.31 -7.45
N GLN A 579 -37.47 -23.26 -7.46
CA GLN A 579 -37.34 -22.35 -8.60
C GLN A 579 -36.86 -23.06 -9.87
N ALA A 580 -35.84 -23.91 -9.76
CA ALA A 580 -35.35 -24.71 -10.88
C ALA A 580 -36.40 -25.71 -11.38
N ALA A 581 -37.15 -26.34 -10.46
CA ALA A 581 -38.25 -27.24 -10.81
C ALA A 581 -39.40 -26.52 -11.53
N VAL A 582 -39.73 -25.28 -11.13
CA VAL A 582 -40.71 -24.44 -11.84
C VAL A 582 -40.22 -24.11 -13.25
N ALA A 583 -38.94 -23.77 -13.43
CA ALA A 583 -38.40 -23.48 -14.77
C ALA A 583 -38.53 -24.70 -15.70
N ARG A 584 -38.14 -25.90 -15.23
CA ARG A 584 -38.31 -27.16 -15.98
C ARG A 584 -39.77 -27.47 -16.28
N PHE A 585 -40.66 -27.23 -15.32
CA PHE A 585 -42.10 -27.40 -15.52
C PHE A 585 -42.64 -26.47 -16.62
N GLN A 586 -42.18 -25.22 -16.67
CA GLN A 586 -42.57 -24.27 -17.72
C GLN A 586 -42.10 -24.71 -19.10
N GLU A 587 -40.88 -25.24 -19.19
CA GLU A 587 -40.32 -25.77 -20.44
C GLU A 587 -41.05 -27.04 -20.90
N LYS A 588 -41.47 -27.92 -19.98
CA LYS A 588 -42.31 -29.08 -20.30
C LYS A 588 -43.65 -28.69 -20.94
N TYR A 589 -44.22 -27.54 -20.54
CA TYR A 589 -45.49 -27.01 -21.07
C TYR A 589 -45.28 -25.74 -21.89
N ILE A 590 -44.21 -25.70 -22.69
CA ILE A 590 -43.76 -24.52 -23.45
C ILE A 590 -44.88 -23.88 -24.28
N SER A 591 -45.69 -24.67 -25.00
CA SER A 591 -46.78 -24.19 -25.85
C SER A 591 -47.93 -23.52 -25.08
N GLU A 592 -48.14 -23.90 -23.82
CA GLU A 592 -49.24 -23.43 -22.98
C GLU A 592 -48.80 -22.29 -22.04
N ILE A 593 -47.53 -22.26 -21.63
CA ILE A 593 -47.02 -21.30 -20.64
C ILE A 593 -46.10 -20.24 -21.24
N LEU A 594 -45.17 -20.62 -22.12
CA LEU A 594 -44.08 -19.74 -22.56
C LEU A 594 -44.35 -19.10 -23.94
N THR A 595 -44.82 -19.88 -24.91
CA THR A 595 -45.11 -19.40 -26.28
C THR A 595 -46.13 -18.25 -26.32
N PRO A 596 -47.25 -18.26 -25.55
CA PRO A 596 -48.19 -17.14 -25.51
C PRO A 596 -47.60 -15.84 -24.94
N LEU A 597 -46.48 -15.94 -24.22
CA LEU A 597 -45.77 -14.81 -23.60
C LEU A 597 -44.53 -14.39 -24.42
N GLY A 598 -44.27 -15.01 -25.57
CA GLY A 598 -43.08 -14.74 -26.38
C GLY A 598 -41.76 -15.24 -25.77
N LEU A 599 -41.82 -16.17 -24.81
CA LEU A 599 -40.65 -16.70 -24.10
C LEU A 599 -40.20 -18.04 -24.67
N SER A 600 -38.88 -18.27 -24.69
CA SER A 600 -38.26 -19.52 -25.17
C SER A 600 -37.63 -20.38 -24.07
N LYS A 601 -37.54 -19.87 -22.82
CA LYS A 601 -36.97 -20.55 -21.65
C LYS A 601 -37.81 -20.33 -20.39
N GLY A 602 -37.73 -21.28 -19.46
CA GLY A 602 -38.40 -21.18 -18.16
C GLY A 602 -37.83 -20.04 -17.31
N THR A 603 -38.71 -19.31 -16.61
CA THR A 603 -38.34 -18.16 -15.76
C THR A 603 -38.18 -18.55 -14.30
N GLY A 604 -38.72 -19.70 -13.88
CA GLY A 604 -38.76 -20.12 -12.47
C GLY A 604 -39.76 -19.31 -11.62
N PHE A 605 -40.54 -18.43 -12.25
CA PHE A 605 -41.57 -17.61 -11.61
C PHE A 605 -42.98 -18.17 -11.88
N VAL A 606 -43.78 -18.33 -10.83
CA VAL A 606 -45.16 -18.83 -10.94
C VAL A 606 -46.11 -17.65 -11.17
N GLY A 607 -46.13 -17.16 -12.41
CA GLY A 607 -47.07 -16.13 -12.89
C GLY A 607 -48.41 -16.71 -13.38
N PRO A 608 -49.32 -15.86 -13.91
CA PRO A 608 -50.67 -16.26 -14.31
C PRO A 608 -50.76 -17.50 -15.21
N ALA A 609 -49.92 -17.60 -16.26
CA ALA A 609 -49.91 -18.74 -17.17
C ALA A 609 -49.48 -20.05 -16.46
N THR A 610 -48.43 -20.00 -15.63
CA THR A 610 -47.97 -21.14 -14.82
C THR A 610 -49.04 -21.58 -13.82
N LYS A 611 -49.68 -20.62 -13.13
CA LYS A 611 -50.78 -20.91 -12.17
C LYS A 611 -51.96 -21.58 -12.84
N ASN A 612 -52.37 -21.11 -14.03
CA ASN A 612 -53.48 -21.70 -14.76
C ASN A 612 -53.20 -23.17 -15.09
N LYS A 613 -51.99 -23.49 -15.54
CA LYS A 613 -51.61 -24.87 -15.82
C LYS A 613 -51.55 -25.73 -14.56
N ILE A 614 -50.98 -25.23 -13.47
CA ILE A 614 -50.93 -25.95 -12.19
C ILE A 614 -52.33 -26.20 -11.63
N ASN A 615 -53.20 -25.20 -11.64
CA ASN A 615 -54.58 -25.34 -11.18
C ASN A 615 -55.39 -26.31 -12.05
N PHE A 616 -55.13 -26.36 -13.36
CA PHE A 616 -55.71 -27.38 -14.23
C PHE A 616 -55.26 -28.79 -13.86
N LEU A 617 -54.00 -28.97 -13.44
CA LEU A 617 -53.48 -30.27 -13.00
C LEU A 617 -54.00 -30.67 -11.61
N LEU A 618 -54.27 -29.69 -10.73
CA LEU A 618 -54.88 -29.93 -9.41
C LEU A 618 -56.38 -30.29 -9.48
N ALA A 619 -57.05 -29.90 -10.57
CA ALA A 619 -58.47 -30.18 -10.78
C ALA A 619 -58.76 -31.52 -11.49
N LYS A 620 -57.71 -32.27 -11.87
CA LYS A 620 -57.79 -33.63 -12.41
C LYS A 620 -57.46 -34.63 -11.33
#